data_AF-A0A1I2SAF8-F1
#
_entry.id   AF-A0A1I2SAF8-F1
#
_cell.length_a   1.000
_cell.length_b   1.000
_cell.length_c   1.000
_cell.angle_alpha   90.00
_cell.angle_beta   90.00
_cell.angle_gamma   90.00
#
_symmetry.space_group_name_H-M   'P 1'
#
loop_
_entity.id
_entity.type
_entity.pdbx_description
1 polymer ?
#
loop_
_entity_poly.entity_id
_entity_poly.type
_entity_poly.pdbx_seq_one_letter_code
_entity_poly.pdbx_strand_id
1 'polypeptide(L)'
;PLDPLPALRDIPPTRVTSRWKSRVNSQRKSTRNEGYPELPHQRIALDKAREALDAVRPNAARDLRAAFSRDMGLIDEAAQGRTRAAISALMLEAEVRDSPELRAGRFVEDWQKLAKAHRTFRHAGDEAGARAIGQQMSALGKSMERDAQAESLVRKRLPELGIRAQEGASLSHNIQDWLGISRGRGLGR
;
A
#
# COMPACT_ATOMS: atom_id res chain seq x y z
N PRO A 1 -19.91 1.07 32.51
CA PRO A 1 -18.52 0.60 32.29
C PRO A 1 -18.54 -0.87 31.84
N LEU A 2 -18.60 -1.09 30.53
CA LEU A 2 -18.53 -2.41 29.91
C LEU A 2 -17.11 -2.60 29.41
N ASP A 3 -16.42 -3.60 29.95
CA ASP A 3 -15.10 -4.04 29.50
C ASP A 3 -15.12 -4.39 28.01
N PRO A 4 -14.33 -3.74 27.15
CA PRO A 4 -14.26 -4.11 25.75
C PRO A 4 -13.29 -5.30 25.59
N LEU A 5 -13.89 -6.49 25.54
CA LEU A 5 -13.48 -7.66 24.75
C LEU A 5 -12.22 -8.45 25.19
N PRO A 6 -12.39 -9.54 25.96
CA PRO A 6 -11.33 -10.53 26.23
C PRO A 6 -10.83 -11.30 24.99
N ALA A 7 -11.49 -11.18 23.82
CA ALA A 7 -11.21 -11.97 22.61
C ALA A 7 -9.91 -11.61 21.86
N LEU A 8 -9.22 -10.52 22.25
CA LEU A 8 -7.94 -10.10 21.65
C LEU A 8 -6.71 -10.73 22.34
N ARG A 9 -6.88 -11.42 23.47
CA ARG A 9 -5.79 -12.07 24.22
C ARG A 9 -5.34 -13.40 23.61
N ASP A 10 -6.19 -14.06 22.82
CA ASP A 10 -5.98 -15.45 22.38
C ASP A 10 -5.56 -15.59 20.91
N ILE A 11 -5.18 -14.50 20.24
CA ILE A 11 -4.57 -14.58 18.91
C ILE A 11 -3.15 -15.13 19.10
N PRO A 12 -2.82 -16.37 18.65
CA PRO A 12 -1.56 -16.99 19.00
C PRO A 12 -0.39 -16.18 18.41
N PRO A 13 0.47 -15.59 19.26
CA PRO A 13 1.71 -15.01 18.80
C PRO A 13 2.62 -16.18 18.44
N THR A 14 3.25 -16.17 17.26
CA THR A 14 4.63 -16.68 17.03
C THR A 14 4.96 -17.09 15.58
N ARG A 15 4.02 -17.18 14.62
CA ARG A 15 4.40 -17.56 13.23
C ARG A 15 3.73 -16.80 12.09
N VAL A 16 2.66 -16.07 12.39
CA VAL A 16 1.90 -15.31 11.39
C VAL A 16 2.61 -14.01 11.02
N THR A 17 3.19 -13.33 11.99
CA THR A 17 3.77 -11.98 11.87
C THR A 17 5.02 -11.94 10.98
N SER A 18 5.92 -12.91 11.14
CA SER A 18 7.17 -13.04 10.38
C SER A 18 6.93 -13.27 8.87
N ARG A 19 5.79 -13.87 8.50
CA ARG A 19 5.48 -14.28 7.12
C ARG A 19 4.55 -13.32 6.38
N TRP A 20 3.78 -12.51 7.10
CA TRP A 20 3.10 -11.33 6.52
C TRP A 20 4.12 -10.30 6.00
N LYS A 21 5.25 -10.15 6.70
CA LYS A 21 6.43 -9.40 6.25
C LYS A 21 7.00 -9.93 4.92
N SER A 22 6.99 -11.26 4.73
CA SER A 22 7.38 -11.89 3.46
C SER A 22 6.33 -11.69 2.36
N ARG A 23 5.02 -11.77 2.64
CA ARG A 23 3.98 -11.62 1.61
C ARG A 23 3.90 -10.21 1.01
N VAL A 24 4.05 -9.16 1.85
CA VAL A 24 4.12 -7.77 1.37
C VAL A 24 5.40 -7.53 0.54
N ASN A 25 6.52 -8.14 0.92
CA ASN A 25 7.75 -8.11 0.12
C ASN A 25 7.66 -8.92 -1.18
N SER A 26 6.95 -10.05 -1.20
CA SER A 26 6.72 -10.89 -2.38
C SER A 26 5.78 -10.24 -3.39
N GLN A 27 4.83 -9.40 -2.96
CA GLN A 27 3.97 -8.62 -3.87
C GLN A 27 4.79 -7.59 -4.68
N ARG A 28 5.95 -7.15 -4.15
CA ARG A 28 6.88 -6.20 -4.76
C ARG A 28 8.00 -6.87 -5.56
N LYS A 29 8.26 -8.17 -5.34
CA LYS A 29 9.23 -8.98 -6.06
C LYS A 29 8.53 -10.18 -6.70
N SER A 30 8.10 -10.01 -7.96
CA SER A 30 7.93 -11.17 -8.83
C SER A 30 9.31 -11.77 -9.09
N THR A 31 9.66 -12.83 -8.35
CA THR A 31 10.41 -14.04 -8.78
C THR A 31 10.90 -14.82 -7.55
N ARG A 32 10.12 -15.84 -7.21
CA ARG A 32 10.54 -17.24 -6.94
C ARG A 32 12.03 -17.44 -6.59
N ASN A 33 12.35 -17.56 -5.30
CA ASN A 33 12.97 -18.77 -4.75
C ASN A 33 12.91 -18.78 -3.22
N GLU A 34 12.73 -19.97 -2.64
CA GLU A 34 12.73 -20.31 -1.20
C GLU A 34 11.54 -19.75 -0.39
N GLY A 35 10.65 -20.53 0.23
CA GLY A 35 10.60 -21.92 0.65
C GLY A 35 9.51 -22.00 1.73
N TYR A 36 8.90 -23.17 1.92
CA TYR A 36 7.73 -23.49 2.76
C TYR A 36 6.35 -23.30 2.11
N PRO A 37 5.55 -24.37 1.92
CA PRO A 37 4.11 -24.26 1.74
C PRO A 37 3.48 -23.61 2.98
N GLU A 38 2.43 -22.80 2.82
CA GLU A 38 1.58 -22.41 3.96
C GLU A 38 0.89 -23.68 4.46
N LEU A 39 1.12 -24.05 5.73
CA LEU A 39 0.48 -25.22 6.33
C LEU A 39 -1.04 -24.95 6.40
N PRO A 40 -1.91 -25.91 6.02
CA PRO A 40 -3.36 -25.69 5.93
C PRO A 40 -4.00 -25.08 7.20
N HIS A 41 -3.50 -25.42 8.38
CA HIS A 41 -4.00 -24.90 9.65
C HIS A 41 -3.71 -23.40 9.85
N GLN A 42 -2.62 -22.87 9.30
CA GLN A 42 -2.27 -21.44 9.42
C GLN A 42 -3.22 -20.58 8.58
N ARG A 43 -3.63 -21.10 7.41
CA ARG A 43 -4.62 -20.45 6.55
C ARG A 43 -5.99 -20.40 7.22
N ILE A 44 -6.42 -21.53 7.81
CA ILE A 44 -7.68 -21.59 8.57
C ILE A 44 -7.67 -20.61 9.75
N ALA A 45 -6.57 -20.53 10.51
CA ALA A 45 -6.47 -19.58 11.63
C ALA A 45 -6.56 -18.11 11.17
N LEU A 46 -5.95 -17.80 10.03
CA LEU A 46 -5.98 -16.45 9.44
C LEU A 46 -7.35 -16.09 8.88
N ASP A 47 -8.03 -17.04 8.25
CA ASP A 47 -9.38 -16.86 7.74
C ASP A 47 -10.37 -16.67 8.91
N LYS A 48 -10.25 -17.46 9.99
CA LYS A 48 -11.03 -17.27 11.22
C LYS A 48 -10.76 -15.91 11.89
N ALA A 49 -9.51 -15.47 11.96
CA ALA A 49 -9.17 -14.16 12.51
C ALA A 49 -9.74 -13.02 11.67
N ARG A 50 -9.74 -13.18 10.34
CA ARG A 50 -10.39 -12.25 9.42
C ARG A 50 -11.90 -12.21 9.65
N GLU A 51 -12.56 -13.36 9.70
CA GLU A 51 -14.00 -13.45 9.96
C GLU A 51 -14.37 -12.82 11.31
N ALA A 52 -13.59 -13.07 12.36
CA ALA A 52 -13.80 -12.46 13.67
C ALA A 52 -13.67 -10.93 13.64
N LEU A 53 -12.67 -10.39 12.94
CA LEU A 53 -12.53 -8.94 12.75
C LEU A 53 -13.71 -8.35 11.95
N ASP A 54 -14.06 -8.99 10.83
CA ASP A 54 -15.12 -8.53 9.94
C ASP A 54 -16.51 -8.66 10.62
N ALA A 55 -16.68 -9.59 11.56
CA ALA A 55 -17.89 -9.72 12.39
C ALA A 55 -18.04 -8.59 13.42
N VAL A 56 -16.93 -8.04 13.94
CA VAL A 56 -16.96 -6.86 14.81
C VAL A 56 -17.26 -5.60 14.00
N ARG A 57 -16.63 -5.46 12.83
CA ARG A 57 -16.86 -4.34 11.92
C ARG A 57 -16.62 -4.77 10.47
N PRO A 58 -17.55 -4.47 9.53
CA PRO A 58 -17.34 -4.75 8.12
C PRO A 58 -16.02 -4.16 7.60
N ASN A 59 -15.26 -4.97 6.86
CA ASN A 59 -13.95 -4.62 6.27
C ASN A 59 -12.80 -4.40 7.27
N ALA A 60 -12.97 -4.64 8.56
CA ALA A 60 -11.91 -4.44 9.55
C ALA A 60 -10.63 -5.23 9.22
N ALA A 61 -10.74 -6.44 8.70
CA ALA A 61 -9.56 -7.22 8.31
C ALA A 61 -8.83 -6.63 7.10
N ARG A 62 -9.57 -5.99 6.18
CA ARG A 62 -9.00 -5.28 5.03
C ARG A 62 -8.28 -4.02 5.49
N ASP A 63 -8.91 -3.24 6.35
CA ASP A 63 -8.39 -1.97 6.84
C ASP A 63 -7.15 -2.20 7.73
N LEU A 64 -7.17 -3.25 8.58
CA LEU A 64 -5.99 -3.66 9.36
C LEU A 64 -4.82 -4.10 8.47
N ARG A 65 -5.09 -4.83 7.38
CA ARG A 65 -4.04 -5.23 6.43
C ARG A 65 -3.42 -4.00 5.75
N ALA A 66 -4.23 -3.00 5.42
CA ALA A 66 -3.73 -1.75 4.84
C ALA A 66 -2.84 -1.00 5.83
N ALA A 67 -3.25 -0.91 7.10
CA ALA A 67 -2.47 -0.31 8.18
C ALA A 67 -1.11 -0.97 8.34
N PHE A 68 -1.07 -2.31 8.43
CA PHE A 68 0.17 -3.06 8.54
C PHE A 68 1.09 -2.96 7.31
N SER A 69 0.51 -2.72 6.13
CA SER A 69 1.29 -2.50 4.92
C SER A 69 1.97 -1.13 4.92
N ARG A 70 1.36 -0.12 5.57
CA ARG A 70 1.96 1.22 5.74
C ARG A 70 2.97 1.24 6.89
N ASP A 71 2.68 0.56 7.99
CA ASP A 71 3.58 0.43 9.12
C ASP A 71 3.66 -1.02 9.59
N MET A 72 4.76 -1.68 9.19
CA MET A 72 5.02 -3.06 9.57
C MET A 72 5.38 -3.21 11.05
N GLY A 73 5.79 -2.14 11.74
CA GLY A 73 6.09 -2.16 13.17
C GLY A 73 4.86 -2.49 14.01
N LEU A 74 3.68 -2.08 13.55
CA LEU A 74 2.40 -2.38 14.18
C LEU A 74 2.11 -3.89 14.29
N ILE A 75 2.69 -4.70 13.38
CA ILE A 75 2.53 -6.15 13.41
C ILE A 75 3.20 -6.73 14.67
N ASP A 76 4.43 -6.31 14.94
CA ASP A 76 5.22 -6.81 16.07
C ASP A 76 4.62 -6.34 17.41
N GLU A 77 4.12 -5.11 17.46
CA GLU A 77 3.39 -4.59 18.62
C GLU A 77 2.11 -5.34 18.90
N ALA A 78 1.26 -5.52 17.88
CA ALA A 78 0.01 -6.25 18.03
C ALA A 78 0.24 -7.71 18.46
N ALA A 79 1.29 -8.35 17.93
CA ALA A 79 1.68 -9.71 18.32
C ALA A 79 2.11 -9.82 19.79
N GLN A 80 2.62 -8.74 20.37
CA GLN A 80 2.98 -8.67 21.79
C GLN A 80 1.80 -8.23 22.67
N GLY A 81 0.58 -8.20 22.13
CA GLY A 81 -0.62 -7.75 22.83
C GLY A 81 -0.78 -6.22 22.91
N ARG A 82 0.14 -5.44 22.31
CA ARG A 82 0.05 -3.98 22.23
C ARG A 82 -0.80 -3.57 21.03
N THR A 83 -2.11 -3.81 21.12
CA THR A 83 -3.04 -3.68 19.98
C THR A 83 -3.58 -2.26 19.75
N ARG A 84 -3.40 -1.32 20.70
CA ARG A 84 -3.97 0.03 20.63
C ARG A 84 -3.55 0.79 19.36
N ALA A 85 -2.27 0.78 19.03
CA ALA A 85 -1.74 1.44 17.83
C ALA A 85 -2.31 0.83 16.55
N ALA A 86 -2.41 -0.51 16.49
CA ALA A 86 -2.99 -1.22 15.36
C ALA A 86 -4.49 -0.91 15.18
N ILE A 87 -5.26 -0.77 16.27
CA ILE A 87 -6.67 -0.39 16.21
C ILE A 87 -6.83 1.06 15.72
N SER A 88 -6.02 1.99 16.22
CA SER A 88 -6.04 3.38 15.73
C SER A 88 -5.70 3.46 14.24
N ALA A 89 -4.69 2.71 13.79
CA ALA A 89 -4.33 2.65 12.37
C ALA A 89 -5.43 2.01 11.52
N LEU A 90 -6.08 0.95 12.00
CA LEU A 90 -7.26 0.35 11.36
C LEU A 90 -8.38 1.38 11.18
N MET A 91 -8.68 2.18 12.20
CA MET A 91 -9.71 3.22 12.11
C MET A 91 -9.36 4.29 11.06
N LEU A 92 -8.10 4.72 11.01
CA LEU A 92 -7.63 5.66 10.00
C LEU A 92 -7.76 5.08 8.58
N GLU A 93 -7.45 3.80 8.41
CA GLU A 93 -7.63 3.10 7.12
C GLU A 93 -9.10 2.99 6.72
N ALA A 94 -10.00 2.81 7.70
CA ALA A 94 -11.44 2.80 7.45
C ALA A 94 -11.94 4.18 6.99
N GLU A 95 -11.49 5.28 7.62
CA GLU A 95 -11.83 6.64 7.19
C GLU A 95 -11.37 6.93 5.76
N VAL A 96 -10.15 6.50 5.44
CA VAL A 96 -9.63 6.61 4.08
C VAL A 96 -10.45 5.79 3.11
N ARG A 97 -10.85 4.56 3.48
CA ARG A 97 -11.70 3.72 2.62
C ARG A 97 -13.02 4.42 2.30
N ASP A 98 -13.56 5.22 3.22
CA ASP A 98 -14.86 5.88 3.05
C ASP A 98 -14.77 7.26 2.36
N SER A 99 -13.64 7.98 2.44
CA SER A 99 -13.48 9.31 1.80
C SER A 99 -12.67 9.28 0.49
N PRO A 100 -13.25 9.66 -0.66
CA PRO A 100 -12.50 9.79 -1.91
C PRO A 100 -11.40 10.87 -1.84
N GLU A 101 -11.58 11.93 -1.06
CA GLU A 101 -10.60 12.98 -0.83
C GLU A 101 -9.35 12.43 -0.12
N LEU A 102 -9.55 11.60 0.92
CA LEU A 102 -8.44 10.97 1.63
C LEU A 102 -7.71 9.95 0.74
N ARG A 103 -8.41 9.19 -0.10
CA ARG A 103 -7.77 8.27 -1.07
C ARG A 103 -6.97 9.01 -2.12
N ALA A 104 -7.51 10.11 -2.66
CA ALA A 104 -6.77 10.98 -3.58
C ALA A 104 -5.55 11.62 -2.91
N GLY A 105 -5.70 12.09 -1.66
CA GLY A 105 -4.59 12.62 -0.86
C GLY A 105 -3.48 11.60 -0.65
N ARG A 106 -3.83 10.35 -0.31
CA ARG A 106 -2.85 9.26 -0.18
C ARG A 106 -2.13 8.94 -1.47
N PHE A 107 -2.84 8.92 -2.59
CA PHE A 107 -2.21 8.73 -3.89
C PHE A 107 -1.17 9.81 -4.17
N VAL A 108 -1.51 11.08 -3.90
CA VAL A 108 -0.59 12.20 -4.07
C VAL A 108 0.65 12.04 -3.19
N GLU A 109 0.47 11.68 -1.92
CA GLU A 109 1.57 11.42 -0.98
C GLU A 109 2.49 10.29 -1.48
N ASP A 110 1.91 9.14 -1.84
CA ASP A 110 2.64 7.97 -2.31
C ASP A 110 3.35 8.25 -3.64
N TRP A 111 2.70 8.99 -4.54
CA TRP A 111 3.29 9.45 -5.80
C TRP A 111 4.50 10.34 -5.56
N GLN A 112 4.41 11.33 -4.68
CA GLN A 112 5.53 12.25 -4.40
C GLN A 112 6.73 11.50 -3.81
N LYS A 113 6.50 10.54 -2.91
CA LYS A 113 7.55 9.66 -2.36
C LYS A 113 8.24 8.85 -3.46
N LEU A 114 7.46 8.21 -4.34
CA LEU A 114 8.00 7.44 -5.46
C LEU A 114 8.73 8.34 -6.47
N ALA A 115 8.18 9.51 -6.80
CA ALA A 115 8.81 10.46 -7.72
C ALA A 115 10.16 10.97 -7.17
N LYS A 116 10.24 11.22 -5.86
CA LYS A 116 11.52 11.56 -5.19
C LYS A 116 12.51 10.40 -5.31
N ALA A 117 12.11 9.18 -4.95
CA ALA A 117 12.97 8.00 -5.06
C ALA A 117 13.45 7.76 -6.51
N HIS A 118 12.55 7.89 -7.48
CA HIS A 118 12.86 7.76 -8.91
C HIS A 118 13.95 8.76 -9.33
N ARG A 119 13.80 10.04 -8.96
CA ARG A 119 14.84 11.05 -9.23
C ARG A 119 16.16 10.71 -8.55
N THR A 120 16.14 10.27 -7.29
CA THR A 120 17.36 9.88 -6.57
C THR A 120 18.12 8.76 -7.30
N PHE A 121 17.44 7.68 -7.70
CA PHE A 121 18.09 6.60 -8.46
C PHE A 121 18.62 7.07 -9.81
N ARG A 122 17.88 7.91 -10.52
CA ARG A 122 18.32 8.50 -11.79
C ARG A 122 19.56 9.37 -11.63
N HIS A 123 19.60 10.24 -10.62
CA HIS A 123 20.77 11.07 -10.33
C HIS A 123 21.99 10.25 -9.92
N ALA A 124 21.79 9.09 -9.29
CA ALA A 124 22.85 8.15 -8.95
C ALA A 124 23.31 7.29 -10.15
N GLY A 125 22.68 7.41 -11.33
CA GLY A 125 22.95 6.56 -12.49
C GLY A 125 22.43 5.12 -12.37
N ASP A 126 21.65 4.82 -11.32
CA ASP A 126 21.04 3.50 -11.14
C ASP A 126 19.75 3.39 -11.94
N GLU A 127 19.91 3.02 -13.21
CA GLU A 127 18.80 2.79 -14.13
C GLU A 127 17.94 1.58 -13.75
N ALA A 128 18.47 0.60 -13.00
CA ALA A 128 17.70 -0.55 -12.54
C ALA A 128 16.75 -0.14 -11.40
N GLY A 129 17.27 0.59 -10.41
CA GLY A 129 16.49 1.18 -9.33
C GLY A 129 15.43 2.16 -9.84
N ALA A 130 15.80 3.04 -10.76
CA ALA A 130 14.85 3.96 -11.38
C ALA A 130 13.72 3.22 -12.11
N ARG A 131 14.04 2.20 -12.90
CA ARG A 131 13.02 1.35 -13.56
C ARG A 131 12.11 0.65 -12.55
N ALA A 132 12.65 0.12 -11.46
CA ALA A 132 11.85 -0.53 -10.42
C ALA A 132 10.86 0.43 -9.76
N ILE A 133 11.29 1.66 -9.45
CA ILE A 133 10.39 2.70 -8.93
C ILE A 133 9.36 3.11 -9.99
N GLY A 134 9.74 3.26 -11.26
CA GLY A 134 8.81 3.56 -12.35
C GLY A 134 7.70 2.51 -12.53
N GLN A 135 8.00 1.23 -12.29
CA GLN A 135 6.99 0.17 -12.27
C GLN A 135 6.01 0.31 -11.10
N GLN A 136 6.50 0.70 -9.92
CA GLN A 136 5.63 0.98 -8.76
C GLN A 136 4.73 2.20 -9.03
N MET A 137 5.26 3.26 -9.64
CA MET A 137 4.48 4.42 -10.06
C MET A 137 3.39 4.06 -11.06
N SER A 138 3.70 3.19 -12.03
CA SER A 138 2.72 2.69 -13.01
C SER A 138 1.63 1.83 -12.34
N ALA A 139 2.01 0.98 -11.38
CA ALA A 139 1.04 0.19 -10.61
C ALA A 139 0.14 1.05 -9.72
N LEU A 140 0.70 2.11 -9.12
CA LEU A 140 -0.05 3.10 -8.35
C LEU A 140 -1.07 3.82 -9.25
N GLY A 141 -0.66 4.27 -10.44
CA GLY A 141 -1.55 4.85 -11.45
C GLY A 141 -2.74 3.94 -11.80
N LYS A 142 -2.46 2.68 -12.16
CA LYS A 142 -3.49 1.67 -12.45
C LYS A 142 -4.43 1.39 -11.27
N SER A 143 -3.93 1.51 -10.04
CA SER A 143 -4.77 1.32 -8.86
C SER A 143 -5.79 2.45 -8.69
N MET A 144 -5.41 3.67 -9.08
CA MET A 144 -6.27 4.84 -9.01
C MET A 144 -7.33 4.84 -10.13
N GLU A 145 -7.01 4.33 -11.32
CA GLU A 145 -8.01 4.15 -12.41
C GLU A 145 -9.17 3.20 -12.04
N ARG A 146 -9.01 2.39 -10.98
CA ARG A 146 -10.11 1.56 -10.45
C ARG A 146 -11.02 2.31 -9.47
N ASP A 147 -10.71 3.56 -9.14
CA ASP A 147 -11.42 4.38 -8.17
C ASP A 147 -11.82 5.72 -8.82
N ALA A 148 -12.87 5.68 -9.64
CA ALA A 148 -13.28 6.83 -10.47
C ALA A 148 -13.51 8.12 -9.67
N GLN A 149 -14.00 8.02 -8.43
CA GLN A 149 -14.25 9.18 -7.57
C GLN A 149 -12.93 9.82 -7.12
N ALA A 150 -11.99 9.03 -6.59
CA ALA A 150 -10.69 9.54 -6.20
C ALA A 150 -9.84 9.96 -7.41
N GLU A 151 -9.94 9.27 -8.55
CA GLU A 151 -9.21 9.58 -9.78
C GLU A 151 -9.56 10.98 -10.29
N SER A 152 -10.85 11.35 -10.28
CA SER A 152 -11.31 12.69 -10.67
C SER A 152 -10.64 13.79 -9.82
N LEU A 153 -10.48 13.55 -8.52
CA LEU A 153 -9.79 14.47 -7.61
C LEU A 153 -8.28 14.51 -7.87
N VAL A 154 -7.65 13.38 -8.14
CA VAL A 154 -6.22 13.30 -8.51
C VAL A 154 -5.95 14.03 -9.82
N ARG A 155 -6.82 13.87 -10.82
CA ARG A 155 -6.70 14.53 -12.14
C ARG A 155 -6.58 16.04 -12.03
N LYS A 156 -7.36 16.65 -11.12
CA LYS A 156 -7.30 18.09 -10.83
C LYS A 156 -5.96 18.52 -10.24
N ARG A 157 -5.23 17.61 -9.60
CA ARG A 157 -3.93 17.85 -8.94
C ARG A 157 -2.72 17.39 -9.75
N LEU A 158 -2.90 16.79 -10.92
CA LEU A 158 -1.77 16.35 -11.78
C LEU A 158 -0.73 17.44 -12.06
N PRO A 159 -1.12 18.71 -12.32
CA PRO A 159 -0.15 19.79 -12.53
C PRO A 159 0.77 20.00 -11.32
N GLU A 160 0.27 19.85 -10.09
CA GLU A 160 1.05 19.94 -8.84
C GLU A 160 2.09 18.82 -8.73
N LEU A 161 1.83 17.68 -9.37
CA LEU A 161 2.74 16.53 -9.42
C LEU A 161 3.76 16.64 -10.58
N GLY A 162 3.71 17.73 -11.36
CA GLY A 162 4.50 17.91 -12.56
C GLY A 162 4.10 16.97 -13.70
N ILE A 163 2.90 16.40 -13.65
CA ILE A 163 2.33 15.54 -14.69
C ILE A 163 1.42 16.40 -15.55
N ARG A 164 1.64 16.37 -16.87
CA ARG A 164 0.73 17.04 -17.81
C ARG A 164 -0.53 16.20 -17.95
N ALA A 165 -1.67 16.80 -17.66
CA ALA A 165 -2.96 16.19 -17.95
C ALA A 165 -3.24 16.34 -19.44
N GLN A 166 -3.37 15.23 -20.16
CA GLN A 166 -3.87 15.24 -21.53
C GLN A 166 -5.37 14.93 -21.53
N GLU A 167 -6.15 15.75 -22.26
CA GLU A 167 -7.58 15.53 -22.42
C GLU A 167 -7.85 14.17 -23.08
N GLY A 168 -8.82 13.42 -22.54
CA GLY A 168 -9.16 12.08 -23.01
C GLY A 168 -8.15 10.97 -22.66
N ALA A 169 -6.97 11.30 -22.13
CA ALA A 169 -5.97 10.31 -21.72
C ALA A 169 -6.30 9.68 -20.36
N SER A 170 -5.95 8.40 -20.20
CA SER A 170 -6.03 7.70 -18.92
C SER A 170 -4.96 8.23 -17.95
N LEU A 171 -5.17 8.08 -16.64
CA LEU A 171 -4.18 8.48 -15.64
C LEU A 171 -2.86 7.71 -15.82
N SER A 172 -2.96 6.41 -16.12
CA SER A 172 -1.80 5.56 -16.45
C SER A 172 -1.04 6.07 -17.66
N HIS A 173 -1.71 6.57 -18.70
CA HIS A 173 -1.05 7.15 -19.88
C HIS A 173 -0.24 8.39 -19.51
N ASN A 174 -0.85 9.35 -18.81
CA ASN A 174 -0.16 10.57 -18.34
C ASN A 174 1.07 10.23 -17.45
N ILE A 175 0.97 9.17 -16.64
CA ILE A 175 2.06 8.66 -15.80
C ILE A 175 3.19 8.05 -16.64
N GLN A 176 2.85 7.28 -17.67
CA GLN A 176 3.83 6.70 -18.59
C GLN A 176 4.58 7.78 -19.35
N ASP A 177 3.89 8.82 -19.80
CA ASP A 177 4.51 9.97 -20.46
C ASP A 177 5.45 10.71 -19.53
N TRP A 178 5.04 10.95 -18.28
CA TRP A 178 5.91 11.55 -17.26
C TRP A 178 7.18 10.72 -17.04
N LEU A 179 7.06 9.38 -16.96
CA LEU A 179 8.21 8.47 -16.85
C LEU A 179 9.10 8.54 -18.10
N GLY A 180 8.51 8.67 -19.29
CA GLY A 180 9.21 8.85 -20.56
C GLY A 180 10.03 10.15 -20.60
N ILE A 181 9.44 11.27 -20.17
CA ILE A 181 10.13 12.56 -20.04
C ILE A 181 11.27 12.45 -19.02
N SER A 182 11.05 11.76 -17.90
CA SER A 182 12.10 11.52 -16.91
C SER A 182 13.25 10.66 -17.44
N ARG A 183 13.01 9.80 -18.45
CA ARG A 183 14.07 9.03 -19.13
C ARG A 183 14.95 9.91 -20.02
N GLY A 184 14.36 10.91 -20.68
CA GLY A 184 15.06 11.80 -21.62
C GLY A 184 15.90 12.91 -20.97
N ARG A 185 15.58 13.33 -19.74
CA ARG A 185 16.31 14.42 -19.04
C ARG A 185 17.74 14.06 -18.57
N GLY A 186 18.23 12.86 -18.85
CA GLY A 186 19.58 12.40 -18.44
C GLY A 186 20.66 12.51 -19.52
N LEU A 187 20.36 13.06 -20.70
CA LEU A 187 21.30 13.15 -21.84
C LEU A 187 21.59 14.60 -22.25
N GLY A 188 21.88 15.45 -21.27
CA GLY A 188 22.46 16.78 -21.51
C GLY A 188 23.85 16.84 -20.89
N ARG A 189 24.88 16.71 -21.72
CA ARG A 189 26.21 17.27 -21.47
C ARG A 189 26.28 18.65 -22.10
#